data_AF-A0A941YIK2-F1
#
_entry.id   AF-A0A941YIK2-F1
#
_cell.length_a   1.000
_cell.length_b   1.000
_cell.length_c   1.000
_cell.angle_alpha   90.00
_cell.angle_beta   90.00
_cell.angle_gamma   90.00
#
_symmetry.space_group_name_H-M   'P 1'
#
loop_
_entity.id
_entity.type
_entity.pdbx_description
1 polymer ?
#
loop_
_entity_poly.entity_id
_entity_poly.type
_entity_poly.pdbx_seq_one_letter_code
_entity_poly.pdbx_strand_id
1 'polypeptide(L)'
;MTSGLSPLKGIRIHLSGSVPLEADGPAAAGILEFVRVLTREALRQGGSVIHGTHPSLMTAIEASGQEFAKGGNRDSLVLVRSAKYAQKPEERAEIAEQRKWATVEVIPSLPGDPNTNLFPMREWIADRCDVVVAVGGKWTKVAPQRAGVPVEVDEGLKRGKPAFLITKFGGATQDMVTSDPSLLGRLQNGWSAEENGRLSTLEIGEMVGRILDQIKHLPIPRPQVSSGRRFRILALDGGGIRGAFTAAVLAEWCEMGICGDDRCDLVRHFDLVAGTSTGGILAIGLGLGLTPLEILNFYRKKGPIIFPKGGVLRQAFKSRYDSEVLAQAMLDVYKEGLLSDRSVCRLVIPTVRAEAGQAYTITTNHHPDRSNFKNLSAVEAGLATSAAPTFFDPGMISNDVATSHYFDGGVWSNNPVLPAIAEAVNYLGEPLDRIEILSIGTLGHENDYKGLFYGGFLKWARPVSNLFMDAQQSGSDLLAKQLTGSGKYVRVTEDTPEPIGLGDVSALEPMAERGQKVAQMYASQVREQFFDGYLVNDWRKGS
;
A
#
# COMPACT_ATOMS: atom_id res chain seq x y z
N MET A 1 -35.29 -4.20 15.48
CA MET A 1 -35.29 -3.83 14.05
C MET A 1 -33.89 -4.12 13.51
N THR A 2 -33.69 -5.29 12.93
CA THR A 2 -32.43 -5.71 12.31
C THR A 2 -32.25 -4.94 11.00
N SER A 3 -31.30 -4.02 10.94
CA SER A 3 -30.88 -3.40 9.68
C SER A 3 -30.31 -4.49 8.77
N GLY A 4 -31.12 -4.95 7.82
CA GLY A 4 -30.76 -6.01 6.89
C GLY A 4 -29.54 -5.60 6.07
N LEU A 5 -28.39 -6.19 6.39
CA LEU A 5 -27.22 -6.15 5.52
C LEU A 5 -27.63 -6.71 4.15
N SER A 6 -27.40 -5.94 3.10
CA SER A 6 -27.64 -6.41 1.74
C SER A 6 -26.87 -7.71 1.49
N PRO A 7 -27.51 -8.77 0.95
CA PRO A 7 -26.93 -10.11 1.00
C PRO A 7 -25.68 -10.32 0.12
N LEU A 8 -25.40 -9.42 -0.84
CA LEU A 8 -24.15 -9.39 -1.60
C LEU A 8 -23.11 -8.39 -1.06
N LYS A 9 -23.37 -7.72 0.07
CA LYS A 9 -22.44 -6.73 0.63
C LYS A 9 -21.06 -7.33 0.88
N GLY A 10 -20.03 -6.74 0.27
CA GLY A 10 -18.64 -7.18 0.36
C GLY A 10 -18.23 -8.27 -0.64
N ILE A 11 -19.15 -8.76 -1.48
CA ILE A 11 -18.83 -9.72 -2.55
C ILE A 11 -18.37 -8.98 -3.80
N ARG A 12 -17.24 -9.40 -4.36
CA ARG A 12 -16.65 -8.85 -5.59
C ARG A 12 -16.80 -9.84 -6.74
N ILE A 13 -17.66 -9.51 -7.69
CA ILE A 13 -17.96 -10.32 -8.88
C ILE A 13 -17.00 -9.92 -9.99
N HIS A 14 -16.10 -10.81 -10.39
CA HIS A 14 -15.34 -10.65 -11.62
C HIS A 14 -16.25 -10.95 -12.81
N LEU A 15 -16.56 -9.92 -13.60
CA LEU A 15 -17.23 -10.06 -14.88
C LEU A 15 -16.17 -10.30 -15.97
N SER A 16 -16.00 -11.56 -16.35
CA SER A 16 -15.11 -11.96 -17.44
C SER A 16 -15.90 -12.05 -18.74
N GLY A 17 -15.52 -11.32 -19.78
CA GLY A 17 -16.27 -11.39 -21.02
C GLY A 17 -15.82 -10.46 -22.12
N SER A 18 -16.25 -10.79 -23.33
CA SER A 18 -16.24 -9.91 -24.49
C SER A 18 -17.24 -10.36 -25.53
N VAL A 19 -17.75 -9.45 -26.35
CA VAL A 19 -18.48 -9.82 -27.57
C VAL A 19 -17.49 -10.44 -28.57
N PRO A 20 -17.67 -11.70 -28.99
CA PRO A 20 -16.84 -12.32 -30.02
C PRO A 20 -16.99 -11.61 -31.37
N LEU A 21 -15.91 -11.51 -32.15
CA LEU A 21 -15.97 -10.89 -33.49
C LEU A 21 -16.93 -11.60 -34.46
N GLU A 22 -17.15 -12.90 -34.26
CA GLU A 22 -17.99 -13.75 -35.10
C GLU A 22 -19.41 -13.92 -34.53
N ALA A 23 -19.75 -13.20 -33.46
CA ALA A 23 -21.10 -13.25 -32.90
C ALA A 23 -22.09 -12.60 -33.88
N ASP A 24 -23.23 -13.24 -34.08
CA ASP A 24 -24.34 -12.65 -34.81
C ASP A 24 -25.02 -11.53 -34.01
N GLY A 25 -25.87 -10.74 -34.67
CA GLY A 25 -26.55 -9.60 -34.05
C GLY A 25 -27.31 -9.95 -32.76
N PRO A 26 -28.13 -11.03 -32.74
CA PRO A 26 -28.81 -11.48 -31.54
C PRO A 26 -27.88 -11.92 -30.41
N ALA A 27 -26.82 -12.68 -30.69
CA ALA A 27 -25.87 -13.12 -29.67
C ALA A 27 -25.10 -11.94 -29.07
N ALA A 28 -24.62 -11.01 -29.90
CA ALA A 28 -23.96 -9.79 -29.43
C ALA A 28 -24.86 -8.94 -28.53
N ALA A 29 -26.12 -8.74 -28.94
CA ALA A 29 -27.12 -8.02 -28.14
C ALA A 29 -27.41 -8.74 -26.82
N GLY A 30 -27.51 -10.07 -26.84
CA GLY A 30 -27.73 -10.89 -25.64
C GLY A 30 -26.60 -10.80 -24.63
N ILE A 31 -25.33 -10.79 -25.07
CA ILE A 31 -24.16 -10.59 -24.20
C ILE A 31 -24.22 -9.22 -23.52
N LEU A 32 -24.46 -8.16 -24.30
CA LEU A 32 -24.53 -6.79 -23.78
C LEU A 32 -25.67 -6.63 -22.76
N GLU A 33 -26.84 -7.20 -23.06
CA GLU A 33 -27.98 -7.14 -22.16
C GLU A 33 -27.75 -7.95 -20.87
N PHE A 34 -27.13 -9.13 -20.97
CA PHE A 34 -26.72 -9.91 -19.79
C PHE A 34 -25.76 -9.11 -18.90
N VAL A 35 -24.72 -8.51 -19.49
CA VAL A 35 -23.74 -7.70 -18.76
C VAL A 35 -24.40 -6.52 -18.06
N ARG A 36 -25.32 -5.83 -18.74
CA ARG A 36 -26.07 -4.70 -18.19
C ARG A 36 -26.92 -5.12 -17.00
N VAL A 37 -27.73 -6.19 -17.16
CA VAL A 37 -28.62 -6.69 -16.11
C VAL A 37 -27.84 -7.22 -14.91
N LEU A 38 -26.78 -8.00 -15.13
CA LEU A 38 -25.92 -8.51 -14.07
C LEU A 38 -25.27 -7.36 -13.27
N THR A 39 -24.67 -6.39 -13.97
CA THR A 39 -23.98 -5.26 -13.33
C THR A 39 -24.96 -4.47 -12.49
N ARG A 40 -26.12 -4.10 -13.05
CA ARG A 40 -27.16 -3.34 -12.34
C ARG A 40 -27.67 -4.08 -11.10
N GLU A 41 -28.04 -5.36 -11.22
CA GLU A 41 -28.62 -6.11 -10.09
C GLU A 41 -27.58 -6.44 -9.01
N ALA A 42 -26.33 -6.69 -9.37
CA ALA A 42 -25.25 -6.90 -8.41
C ALA A 42 -25.01 -5.65 -7.55
N LEU A 43 -24.89 -4.49 -8.19
CA LEU A 43 -24.70 -3.20 -7.51
C LEU A 43 -25.90 -2.82 -6.64
N ARG A 44 -27.13 -3.00 -7.16
CA ARG A 44 -28.37 -2.73 -6.40
C ARG A 44 -28.48 -3.57 -5.14
N GLN A 45 -27.97 -4.80 -5.17
CA GLN A 45 -27.92 -5.71 -4.02
C GLN A 45 -26.64 -5.55 -3.18
N GLY A 46 -25.88 -4.46 -3.36
CA GLY A 46 -24.74 -4.09 -2.53
C GLY A 46 -23.45 -4.85 -2.80
N GLY A 47 -23.41 -5.67 -3.85
CA GLY A 47 -22.18 -6.29 -4.34
C GLY A 47 -21.34 -5.32 -5.16
N SER A 48 -20.13 -5.73 -5.49
CA SER A 48 -19.21 -5.00 -6.37
C SER A 48 -18.93 -5.79 -7.64
N VAL A 49 -18.65 -5.10 -8.74
CA VAL A 49 -18.28 -5.71 -10.02
C VAL A 49 -16.87 -5.27 -10.41
N ILE A 50 -16.04 -6.22 -10.85
CA ILE A 50 -14.68 -5.99 -11.34
C ILE A 50 -14.62 -6.41 -12.82
N HIS A 51 -14.09 -5.57 -13.70
CA HIS A 51 -13.95 -5.89 -15.13
C HIS A 51 -12.66 -5.33 -15.74
N GLY A 52 -12.02 -6.10 -16.63
CA GLY A 52 -10.77 -5.76 -17.32
C GLY A 52 -10.86 -4.72 -18.45
N THR A 53 -11.89 -3.87 -18.48
CA THR A 53 -12.11 -2.80 -19.49
C THR A 53 -12.13 -3.25 -20.96
N HIS A 54 -12.68 -4.42 -21.28
CA HIS A 54 -12.76 -4.84 -22.68
C HIS A 54 -13.72 -3.92 -23.46
N PRO A 55 -13.29 -3.28 -24.58
CA PRO A 55 -14.07 -2.23 -25.25
C PRO A 55 -15.49 -2.66 -25.64
N SER A 56 -15.65 -3.91 -26.07
CA SER A 56 -16.95 -4.43 -26.51
C SER A 56 -18.01 -4.57 -25.41
N LEU A 57 -17.66 -4.46 -24.13
CA LEU A 57 -18.63 -4.48 -23.02
C LEU A 57 -18.83 -3.12 -22.35
N MET A 58 -17.97 -2.15 -22.64
CA MET A 58 -17.93 -0.88 -21.89
C MET A 58 -19.23 -0.10 -21.96
N THR A 59 -19.93 -0.09 -23.09
CA THR A 59 -21.23 0.60 -23.22
C THR A 59 -22.29 0.04 -22.26
N ALA A 60 -22.31 -1.29 -22.05
CA ALA A 60 -23.27 -1.92 -21.14
C ALA A 60 -22.93 -1.68 -19.66
N ILE A 61 -21.63 -1.68 -19.34
CA ILE A 61 -21.12 -1.43 -17.99
C ILE A 61 -21.31 0.04 -17.61
N GLU A 62 -20.96 0.97 -18.51
CA GLU A 62 -21.09 2.41 -18.31
C GLU A 62 -22.53 2.83 -18.04
N ALA A 63 -23.49 2.31 -18.82
CA ALA A 63 -24.91 2.60 -18.60
C ALA A 63 -25.35 2.26 -17.16
N SER A 64 -24.87 1.14 -16.63
CA SER A 64 -25.17 0.69 -15.26
C SER A 64 -24.38 1.47 -14.21
N GLY A 65 -23.12 1.77 -14.48
CA GLY A 65 -22.22 2.52 -13.58
C GLY A 65 -22.67 3.97 -13.38
N GLN A 66 -23.03 4.66 -14.45
CA GLN A 66 -23.54 6.03 -14.39
C GLN A 66 -24.89 6.12 -13.66
N GLU A 67 -25.77 5.13 -13.84
CA GLU A 67 -27.03 5.04 -13.09
C GLU A 67 -26.76 4.89 -11.59
N PHE A 68 -25.85 3.98 -11.21
CA PHE A 68 -25.50 3.73 -9.82
C PHE A 68 -24.76 4.89 -9.16
N ALA A 69 -23.86 5.58 -9.89
CA ALA A 69 -23.08 6.70 -9.37
C ALA A 69 -23.93 7.90 -8.90
N LYS A 70 -25.19 8.01 -9.34
CA LYS A 70 -26.12 9.08 -8.91
C LYS A 70 -26.60 8.95 -7.46
N GLY A 71 -26.38 7.82 -6.80
CA GLY A 71 -26.79 7.61 -5.40
C GLY A 71 -26.12 6.45 -4.66
N GLY A 72 -25.21 5.73 -5.31
CA GLY A 72 -24.45 4.61 -4.74
C GLY A 72 -22.94 4.91 -4.62
N ASN A 73 -22.18 3.96 -4.09
CA ASN A 73 -20.73 4.10 -3.97
C ASN A 73 -20.04 3.72 -5.30
N ARG A 74 -19.33 4.66 -5.91
CA ARG A 74 -18.54 4.41 -7.14
C ARG A 74 -17.49 3.30 -6.98
N ASP A 75 -17.01 3.06 -5.76
CA ASP A 75 -16.02 2.01 -5.46
C ASP A 75 -16.61 0.59 -5.61
N SER A 76 -17.93 0.48 -5.76
CA SER A 76 -18.60 -0.79 -6.06
C SER A 76 -18.38 -1.25 -7.51
N LEU A 77 -17.87 -0.40 -8.40
CA LEU A 77 -17.54 -0.77 -9.77
C LEU A 77 -16.05 -0.51 -10.01
N VAL A 78 -15.28 -1.57 -10.25
CA VAL A 78 -13.83 -1.49 -10.44
C VAL A 78 -13.48 -1.89 -11.86
N LEU A 79 -12.91 -0.93 -12.58
CA LEU A 79 -12.37 -1.10 -13.91
C LEU A 79 -10.87 -1.29 -13.80
N VAL A 80 -10.36 -2.37 -14.38
CA VAL A 80 -8.93 -2.70 -14.31
C VAL A 80 -8.35 -2.58 -15.71
N ARG A 81 -7.33 -1.74 -15.86
CA ARG A 81 -6.72 -1.40 -17.14
C ARG A 81 -5.23 -1.71 -17.10
N SER A 82 -4.71 -2.37 -18.13
CA SER A 82 -3.27 -2.55 -18.25
C SER A 82 -2.59 -1.22 -18.55
N ALA A 83 -1.45 -0.97 -17.91
CA ALA A 83 -0.62 0.23 -18.09
C ALA A 83 -0.21 0.44 -19.55
N LYS A 84 -0.21 -0.61 -20.38
CA LYS A 84 -0.02 -0.52 -21.83
C LYS A 84 -1.09 0.33 -22.52
N TYR A 85 -2.33 0.26 -22.03
CA TYR A 85 -3.50 0.95 -22.57
C TYR A 85 -3.86 2.20 -21.75
N ALA A 86 -2.90 2.77 -21.03
CA ALA A 86 -3.05 3.98 -20.22
C ALA A 86 -1.97 5.04 -20.54
N GLN A 87 -1.26 4.89 -21.66
CA GLN A 87 -0.10 5.72 -21.99
C GLN A 87 -0.51 6.90 -22.86
N LYS A 88 -1.43 6.69 -23.80
CA LYS A 88 -1.81 7.72 -24.77
C LYS A 88 -2.70 8.80 -24.11
N PRO A 89 -2.64 10.05 -24.57
CA PRO A 89 -3.52 11.11 -24.07
C PRO A 89 -5.01 10.76 -24.12
N GLU A 90 -5.45 10.12 -25.21
CA GLU A 90 -6.83 9.66 -25.40
C GLU A 90 -7.23 8.60 -24.36
N GLU A 91 -6.36 7.64 -24.09
CA GLU A 91 -6.58 6.59 -23.08
C GLU A 91 -6.65 7.19 -21.67
N ARG A 92 -5.80 8.19 -21.37
CA ARG A 92 -5.83 8.91 -20.08
C ARG A 92 -7.10 9.73 -19.92
N ALA A 93 -7.58 10.37 -20.98
CA ALA A 93 -8.85 11.09 -20.98
C ALA A 93 -10.03 10.14 -20.76
N GLU A 94 -10.02 8.97 -21.40
CA GLU A 94 -11.03 7.92 -21.20
C GLU A 94 -11.05 7.41 -19.76
N ILE A 95 -9.86 7.16 -19.16
CA ILE A 95 -9.73 6.80 -17.75
C ILE A 95 -10.29 7.89 -16.83
N ALA A 96 -10.03 9.17 -17.14
CA ALA A 96 -10.55 10.28 -16.36
C ALA A 96 -12.09 10.36 -16.40
N GLU A 97 -12.70 10.09 -17.55
CA GLU A 97 -14.17 9.98 -17.68
C GLU A 97 -14.72 8.78 -16.90
N GLN A 98 -14.08 7.62 -17.00
CA GLN A 98 -14.47 6.41 -16.26
C GLN A 98 -14.41 6.62 -14.74
N ARG A 99 -13.42 7.37 -14.25
CA ARG A 99 -13.24 7.70 -12.81
C ARG A 99 -14.37 8.54 -12.22
N LYS A 100 -15.25 9.12 -13.05
CA LYS A 100 -16.44 9.84 -12.58
C LYS A 100 -17.50 8.89 -12.01
N TRP A 101 -17.53 7.63 -12.45
CA TRP A 101 -18.59 6.68 -12.09
C TRP A 101 -18.09 5.29 -11.65
N ALA A 102 -16.79 5.01 -11.78
CA ALA A 102 -16.15 3.78 -11.31
C ALA A 102 -14.77 4.07 -10.71
N THR A 103 -14.22 3.13 -9.93
CA THR A 103 -12.80 3.12 -9.60
C THR A 103 -12.02 2.54 -10.76
N VAL A 104 -10.93 3.19 -11.18
CA VAL A 104 -10.09 2.73 -12.30
C VAL A 104 -8.67 2.47 -11.83
N GLU A 105 -8.31 1.19 -11.81
CA GLU A 105 -7.02 0.65 -11.37
C GLU A 105 -6.13 0.39 -12.60
N VAL A 106 -4.96 1.02 -12.63
CA VAL A 106 -3.98 0.84 -13.72
C VAL A 106 -2.91 -0.13 -13.25
N ILE A 107 -2.80 -1.29 -13.90
CA ILE A 107 -1.91 -2.37 -13.47
C ILE A 107 -0.67 -2.41 -14.38
N PRO A 108 0.55 -2.48 -13.82
CA PRO A 108 1.77 -2.61 -14.61
C PRO A 108 1.69 -3.76 -15.61
N SER A 109 2.24 -3.55 -16.80
CA SER A 109 2.22 -4.53 -17.88
C SER A 109 3.59 -5.12 -18.12
N LEU A 110 3.68 -6.42 -18.40
CA LEU A 110 4.95 -7.05 -18.76
C LEU A 110 5.26 -6.85 -20.26
N PRO A 111 6.55 -6.74 -20.63
CA PRO A 111 6.96 -6.79 -22.03
C PRO A 111 6.64 -8.17 -22.64
N GLY A 112 6.15 -8.19 -23.88
CA GLY A 112 5.83 -9.42 -24.60
C GLY A 112 4.50 -9.37 -25.35
N ASP A 113 3.95 -10.55 -25.64
CA ASP A 113 2.69 -10.68 -26.36
C ASP A 113 1.48 -10.24 -25.50
N PRO A 114 0.29 -10.02 -26.08
CA PRO A 114 -0.88 -9.55 -25.33
C PRO A 114 -1.27 -10.42 -24.13
N ASN A 115 -0.96 -11.72 -24.12
CA ASN A 115 -1.28 -12.59 -22.98
C ASN A 115 -0.27 -12.47 -21.85
N THR A 116 1.03 -12.38 -22.16
CA THR A 116 2.03 -12.11 -21.12
C THR A 116 1.89 -10.69 -20.57
N ASN A 117 1.53 -9.73 -21.43
CA ASN A 117 1.33 -8.34 -21.04
C ASN A 117 0.15 -8.15 -20.07
N LEU A 118 -0.95 -8.89 -20.26
CA LEU A 118 -2.14 -8.83 -19.43
C LEU A 118 -2.10 -9.76 -18.21
N PHE A 119 -1.07 -10.59 -18.08
CA PHE A 119 -0.94 -11.53 -16.96
C PHE A 119 -1.01 -10.85 -15.58
N PRO A 120 -0.27 -9.75 -15.30
CA PRO A 120 -0.37 -9.06 -14.01
C PRO A 120 -1.78 -8.52 -13.72
N MET A 121 -2.47 -8.05 -14.76
CA MET A 121 -3.84 -7.56 -14.65
C MET A 121 -4.81 -8.69 -14.26
N ARG A 122 -4.69 -9.86 -14.90
CA ARG A 122 -5.53 -11.03 -14.62
C ARG A 122 -5.28 -11.57 -13.21
N GLU A 123 -4.02 -11.66 -12.78
CA GLU A 123 -3.68 -12.04 -11.40
C GLU A 123 -4.24 -11.05 -10.38
N TRP A 124 -4.09 -9.76 -10.65
CA TRP A 124 -4.61 -8.71 -9.77
C TRP A 124 -6.12 -8.83 -9.58
N ILE A 125 -6.87 -9.08 -10.66
CA ILE A 125 -8.32 -9.30 -10.62
C ILE A 125 -8.65 -10.59 -9.85
N ALA A 126 -7.97 -11.70 -10.15
CA ALA A 126 -8.24 -12.99 -9.54
C ALA A 126 -7.98 -13.01 -8.01
N ASP A 127 -6.97 -12.27 -7.56
CA ASP A 127 -6.68 -12.09 -6.13
C ASP A 127 -7.73 -11.23 -5.40
N ARG A 128 -8.46 -10.39 -6.16
CA ARG A 128 -9.40 -9.40 -5.62
C ARG A 128 -10.85 -9.68 -5.97
N CYS A 129 -11.16 -10.77 -6.67
CA CYS A 129 -12.53 -11.22 -6.84
C CYS A 129 -12.85 -12.34 -5.86
N ASP A 130 -14.14 -12.55 -5.65
CA ASP A 130 -14.67 -13.61 -4.80
C ASP A 130 -15.40 -14.67 -5.63
N VAL A 131 -15.88 -14.30 -6.82
CA VAL A 131 -16.57 -15.15 -7.78
C VAL A 131 -16.31 -14.66 -9.20
N VAL A 132 -16.24 -15.58 -10.17
CA VAL A 132 -16.13 -15.28 -11.60
C VAL A 132 -17.48 -15.53 -12.29
N VAL A 133 -17.96 -14.58 -13.09
CA VAL A 133 -19.11 -14.76 -13.98
C VAL A 133 -18.64 -14.47 -15.40
N ALA A 134 -18.66 -15.49 -16.26
CA ALA A 134 -18.06 -15.45 -17.58
C ALA A 134 -19.11 -15.55 -18.69
N VAL A 135 -19.00 -14.69 -19.71
CA VAL A 135 -19.93 -14.67 -20.85
C VAL A 135 -19.18 -14.35 -22.16
N GLY A 136 -19.54 -15.05 -23.24
CA GLY A 136 -18.97 -14.81 -24.57
C GLY A 136 -17.48 -15.14 -24.66
N GLY A 137 -16.68 -14.21 -25.19
CA GLY A 137 -15.23 -14.31 -25.32
C GLY A 137 -14.75 -14.83 -26.68
N LYS A 138 -13.55 -14.42 -27.08
CA LYS A 138 -12.88 -15.00 -28.27
C LYS A 138 -12.21 -16.33 -27.90
N TRP A 139 -12.56 -17.41 -28.59
CA TRP A 139 -11.88 -18.70 -28.47
C TRP A 139 -10.83 -18.88 -29.57
N THR A 140 -9.75 -19.60 -29.26
CA THR A 140 -8.73 -19.97 -30.23
C THR A 140 -8.47 -21.47 -30.18
N LYS A 141 -8.99 -22.23 -31.17
CA LYS A 141 -8.82 -23.69 -31.28
C LYS A 141 -7.35 -24.15 -31.29
N VAL A 142 -6.45 -23.30 -31.77
CA VAL A 142 -4.99 -23.58 -31.88
C VAL A 142 -4.25 -23.33 -30.56
N ALA A 143 -4.75 -22.42 -29.71
CA ALA A 143 -4.14 -22.11 -28.43
C ALA A 143 -5.21 -21.65 -27.43
N PRO A 144 -6.02 -22.57 -26.87
CA PRO A 144 -7.09 -22.23 -25.94
C PRO A 144 -6.59 -21.46 -24.70
N GLN A 145 -5.37 -21.81 -24.26
CA GLN A 145 -4.65 -21.18 -23.13
C GLN A 145 -4.33 -19.69 -23.35
N ARG A 146 -4.55 -19.17 -24.56
CA ARG A 146 -4.28 -17.77 -24.96
C ARG A 146 -5.55 -16.93 -25.07
N ALA A 147 -6.72 -17.51 -24.85
CA ALA A 147 -7.98 -16.79 -24.87
C ALA A 147 -8.24 -16.12 -23.51
N GLY A 148 -8.72 -14.87 -23.52
CA GLY A 148 -8.85 -14.06 -22.29
C GLY A 148 -9.81 -14.66 -21.27
N VAL A 149 -11.08 -14.90 -21.68
CA VAL A 149 -12.12 -15.45 -20.80
C VAL A 149 -11.73 -16.81 -20.21
N PRO A 150 -11.23 -17.78 -21.00
CA PRO A 150 -10.76 -19.07 -20.46
C PRO A 150 -9.65 -18.92 -19.42
N VAL A 151 -8.64 -18.08 -19.67
CA VAL A 151 -7.55 -17.85 -18.72
C VAL A 151 -8.09 -17.25 -17.42
N GLU A 152 -8.99 -16.28 -17.50
CA GLU A 152 -9.59 -15.64 -16.33
C GLU A 152 -10.43 -16.61 -15.48
N VAL A 153 -11.20 -17.50 -16.13
CA VAL A 153 -11.94 -18.56 -15.45
C VAL A 153 -10.99 -19.55 -14.78
N ASP A 154 -9.97 -20.01 -15.50
CA ASP A 154 -8.99 -20.98 -14.98
C ASP A 154 -8.19 -20.40 -13.80
N GLU A 155 -7.75 -19.15 -13.88
CA GLU A 155 -7.04 -18.47 -12.79
C GLU A 155 -7.90 -18.29 -11.54
N GLY A 156 -9.21 -18.06 -11.71
CA GLY A 156 -10.18 -18.05 -10.62
C GLY A 156 -10.34 -19.43 -9.98
N LEU A 157 -10.59 -20.47 -10.78
CA LEU A 157 -10.79 -21.83 -10.30
C LEU A 157 -9.54 -22.39 -9.58
N LYS A 158 -8.33 -22.09 -10.07
CA LYS A 158 -7.06 -22.45 -9.41
C LYS A 158 -6.93 -21.83 -8.01
N ARG A 159 -7.52 -20.65 -7.80
CA ARG A 159 -7.54 -19.92 -6.51
C ARG A 159 -8.74 -20.30 -5.63
N GLY A 160 -9.49 -21.33 -6.01
CA GLY A 160 -10.67 -21.78 -5.27
C GLY A 160 -11.87 -20.84 -5.39
N LYS A 161 -11.92 -20.00 -6.44
CA LYS A 161 -13.03 -19.06 -6.66
C LYS A 161 -14.15 -19.76 -7.43
N PRO A 162 -15.40 -19.71 -6.96
CA PRO A 162 -16.56 -20.16 -7.73
C PRO A 162 -16.67 -19.46 -9.08
N ALA A 163 -17.12 -20.17 -10.11
CA ALA A 163 -17.31 -19.64 -11.46
C ALA A 163 -18.72 -19.92 -12.01
N PHE A 164 -19.27 -19.03 -12.81
CA PHE A 164 -20.51 -19.23 -13.57
C PHE A 164 -20.23 -19.02 -15.05
N LEU A 165 -20.53 -20.01 -15.89
CA LEU A 165 -20.27 -19.97 -17.33
C LEU A 165 -21.57 -19.82 -18.12
N ILE A 166 -21.67 -18.75 -18.91
CA ILE A 166 -22.88 -18.44 -19.67
C ILE A 166 -22.71 -18.84 -21.13
N THR A 167 -23.15 -20.05 -21.47
CA THR A 167 -22.99 -20.63 -22.81
C THR A 167 -24.06 -20.21 -23.82
N LYS A 168 -25.16 -19.56 -23.38
CA LYS A 168 -26.33 -19.20 -24.21
C LYS A 168 -25.98 -18.42 -25.48
N PHE A 169 -24.97 -17.55 -25.40
CA PHE A 169 -24.62 -16.61 -26.48
C PHE A 169 -23.38 -17.02 -27.27
N GLY A 170 -22.89 -18.24 -27.07
CA GLY A 170 -21.71 -18.75 -27.76
C GLY A 170 -20.39 -18.12 -27.33
N GLY A 171 -19.40 -18.17 -28.23
CA GLY A 171 -18.04 -17.74 -27.98
C GLY A 171 -17.25 -18.70 -27.09
N ALA A 172 -16.21 -18.18 -26.44
CA ALA A 172 -15.28 -18.96 -25.63
C ALA A 172 -15.96 -19.77 -24.53
N THR A 173 -16.96 -19.21 -23.85
CA THR A 173 -17.70 -19.94 -22.81
C THR A 173 -18.39 -21.21 -23.34
N GLN A 174 -19.02 -21.15 -24.51
CA GLN A 174 -19.64 -22.34 -25.14
C GLN A 174 -18.57 -23.31 -25.65
N ASP A 175 -17.50 -22.80 -26.26
CA ASP A 175 -16.42 -23.62 -26.79
C ASP A 175 -15.66 -24.37 -25.69
N MET A 176 -15.46 -23.75 -24.52
CA MET A 176 -14.89 -24.39 -23.33
C MET A 176 -15.70 -25.64 -22.95
N VAL A 177 -17.01 -25.49 -22.81
CA VAL A 177 -17.90 -26.61 -22.42
C VAL A 177 -18.01 -27.66 -23.53
N THR A 178 -17.99 -27.24 -24.80
CA THR A 178 -17.99 -28.18 -25.94
C THR A 178 -16.69 -28.99 -25.99
N SER A 179 -15.55 -28.38 -25.64
CA SER A 179 -14.25 -29.06 -25.60
C SER A 179 -14.07 -29.96 -24.38
N ASP A 180 -14.66 -29.58 -23.24
CA ASP A 180 -14.64 -30.34 -22.00
C ASP A 180 -15.98 -30.20 -21.25
N PRO A 181 -16.95 -31.11 -21.49
CA PRO A 181 -18.23 -31.09 -20.80
C PRO A 181 -18.12 -31.29 -19.28
N SER A 182 -17.03 -31.92 -18.79
CA SER A 182 -16.82 -32.13 -17.35
C SER A 182 -16.61 -30.81 -16.60
N LEU A 183 -16.24 -29.74 -17.31
CA LEU A 183 -16.02 -28.41 -16.75
C LEU A 183 -17.23 -27.91 -15.96
N LEU A 184 -18.45 -28.18 -16.42
CA LEU A 184 -19.68 -27.76 -15.73
C LEU A 184 -19.82 -28.35 -14.31
N GLY A 185 -19.19 -29.49 -14.03
CA GLY A 185 -19.12 -30.08 -12.69
C GLY A 185 -17.97 -29.55 -11.83
N ARG A 186 -17.03 -28.81 -12.42
CA ARG A 186 -15.79 -28.32 -11.77
C ARG A 186 -15.82 -26.82 -11.46
N LEU A 187 -16.96 -26.16 -11.64
CA LEU A 187 -17.11 -24.70 -11.48
C LEU A 187 -17.11 -24.19 -10.03
N GLN A 188 -17.13 -25.07 -9.03
CA GLN A 188 -17.08 -24.72 -7.60
C GLN A 188 -18.21 -23.77 -7.13
N ASN A 189 -19.29 -23.65 -7.91
CA ASN A 189 -20.42 -22.76 -7.64
C ASN A 189 -21.60 -23.44 -6.93
N GLY A 190 -21.37 -24.64 -6.37
CA GLY A 190 -22.36 -25.39 -5.62
C GLY A 190 -23.49 -25.99 -6.47
N TRP A 191 -23.48 -25.81 -7.78
CA TRP A 191 -24.43 -26.43 -8.70
C TRP A 191 -23.86 -27.70 -9.35
N SER A 192 -24.75 -28.64 -9.63
CA SER A 192 -24.44 -29.79 -10.47
C SER A 192 -24.16 -29.37 -11.93
N ALA A 193 -23.52 -30.27 -12.70
CA ALA A 193 -23.29 -30.01 -14.12
C ALA A 193 -24.60 -29.78 -14.91
N GLU A 194 -25.69 -30.46 -14.52
CA GLU A 194 -27.01 -30.29 -15.12
C GLU A 194 -27.59 -28.90 -14.83
N GLU A 195 -27.54 -28.44 -13.58
CA GLU A 195 -27.99 -27.11 -13.18
C GLU A 195 -27.20 -26.00 -13.88
N ASN A 196 -25.88 -26.16 -13.99
CA ASN A 196 -25.04 -25.24 -14.76
C ASN A 196 -25.43 -25.22 -16.25
N GLY A 197 -25.73 -26.38 -16.84
CA GLY A 197 -26.20 -26.48 -18.23
C GLY A 197 -27.55 -25.79 -18.47
N ARG A 198 -28.45 -25.82 -17.48
CA ARG A 198 -29.78 -25.19 -17.56
C ARG A 198 -29.73 -23.67 -17.67
N LEU A 199 -28.64 -23.00 -17.27
CA LEU A 199 -28.52 -21.54 -17.47
C LEU A 199 -28.72 -21.13 -18.93
N SER A 200 -28.29 -21.97 -19.87
CA SER A 200 -28.40 -21.68 -21.30
C SER A 200 -29.84 -21.58 -21.81
N THR A 201 -30.81 -22.14 -21.09
CA THR A 201 -32.22 -22.15 -21.50
C THR A 201 -33.04 -21.01 -20.89
N LEU A 202 -32.50 -20.30 -19.91
CA LEU A 202 -33.22 -19.27 -19.16
C LEU A 202 -33.22 -17.92 -19.87
N GLU A 203 -34.25 -17.13 -19.60
CA GLU A 203 -34.25 -15.71 -19.94
C GLU A 203 -33.27 -14.93 -19.06
N ILE A 204 -32.70 -13.85 -19.60
CA ILE A 204 -31.56 -13.13 -18.98
C ILE A 204 -31.86 -12.71 -17.54
N GLY A 205 -33.06 -12.18 -17.27
CA GLY A 205 -33.45 -11.75 -15.93
C GLY A 205 -33.51 -12.89 -14.92
N GLU A 206 -34.07 -14.05 -15.30
CA GLU A 206 -34.10 -15.24 -14.44
C GLU A 206 -32.70 -15.81 -14.24
N MET A 207 -31.90 -15.86 -15.32
CA MET A 207 -30.52 -16.33 -15.29
C MET A 207 -29.68 -15.52 -14.29
N VAL A 208 -29.69 -14.18 -14.40
CA VAL A 208 -28.99 -13.30 -13.47
C VAL A 208 -29.53 -13.45 -12.05
N GLY A 209 -30.86 -13.54 -11.90
CA GLY A 209 -31.50 -13.75 -10.60
C GLY A 209 -30.99 -14.99 -9.89
N ARG A 210 -30.95 -16.14 -10.59
CA ARG A 210 -30.43 -17.41 -10.06
C ARG A 210 -28.94 -17.35 -9.73
N ILE A 211 -28.12 -16.75 -10.60
CA ILE A 211 -26.67 -16.60 -10.36
C ILE A 211 -26.42 -15.79 -9.09
N LEU A 212 -27.04 -14.61 -8.99
CA LEU A 212 -26.87 -13.74 -7.83
C LEU A 212 -27.42 -14.37 -6.55
N ASP A 213 -28.52 -15.13 -6.65
CA ASP A 213 -29.05 -15.84 -5.49
C ASP A 213 -28.13 -16.96 -5.02
N GLN A 214 -27.57 -17.74 -5.95
CA GLN A 214 -26.59 -18.77 -5.61
C GLN A 214 -25.34 -18.17 -4.98
N ILE A 215 -24.83 -17.05 -5.49
CA ILE A 215 -23.66 -16.35 -4.91
C ILE A 215 -23.87 -16.01 -3.43
N LYS A 216 -25.10 -15.66 -3.01
CA LYS A 216 -25.39 -15.36 -1.59
C LYS A 216 -25.26 -16.58 -0.68
N HIS A 217 -25.54 -17.76 -1.20
CA HIS A 217 -25.55 -19.03 -0.47
C HIS A 217 -24.19 -19.73 -0.46
N LEU A 218 -23.25 -19.31 -1.31
CA LEU A 218 -21.93 -19.90 -1.34
C LEU A 218 -21.15 -19.55 -0.05
N PRO A 219 -20.37 -20.51 0.50
CA PRO A 219 -19.46 -20.27 1.62
C PRO A 219 -18.20 -19.54 1.14
N ILE A 220 -18.39 -18.45 0.40
CA ILE A 220 -17.33 -17.56 -0.01
C ILE A 220 -16.77 -16.93 1.27
N PRO A 221 -15.48 -17.10 1.58
CA PRO A 221 -14.84 -16.30 2.62
C PRO A 221 -15.12 -14.86 2.19
N ARG A 222 -15.96 -14.16 2.96
CA ARG A 222 -16.16 -12.74 2.78
C ARG A 222 -15.01 -12.12 3.55
N PRO A 223 -13.82 -11.82 2.95
CA PRO A 223 -13.04 -10.79 3.57
C PRO A 223 -14.02 -9.63 3.67
N GLN A 224 -14.27 -9.14 4.88
CA GLN A 224 -14.98 -7.88 5.01
C GLN A 224 -14.05 -6.87 4.35
N VAL A 225 -14.16 -6.71 3.02
CA VAL A 225 -13.49 -5.63 2.33
C VAL A 225 -14.20 -4.41 2.83
N SER A 226 -13.55 -3.76 3.77
CA SER A 226 -14.17 -2.68 4.50
C SER A 226 -14.38 -1.54 3.50
N SER A 227 -15.64 -1.15 3.32
CA SER A 227 -15.99 -0.04 2.44
C SER A 227 -15.44 1.25 3.02
N GLY A 228 -14.85 2.10 2.19
CA GLY A 228 -14.26 3.36 2.60
C GLY A 228 -12.88 3.56 1.98
N ARG A 229 -12.35 4.78 2.10
CA ARG A 229 -11.05 5.08 1.49
C ARG A 229 -9.91 4.31 2.15
N ARG A 230 -8.81 4.18 1.42
CA ARG A 230 -7.56 3.62 1.95
C ARG A 230 -6.97 4.52 3.03
N PHE A 231 -6.44 3.90 4.07
CA PHE A 231 -5.70 4.55 5.15
C PHE A 231 -4.21 4.49 4.81
N ARG A 232 -3.58 5.64 4.56
CA ARG A 232 -2.22 5.73 4.02
C ARG A 232 -1.20 5.98 5.13
N ILE A 233 -0.19 5.13 5.21
CA ILE A 233 0.92 5.25 6.17
C ILE A 233 2.20 5.61 5.41
N LEU A 234 2.91 6.64 5.86
CA LEU A 234 4.30 6.89 5.48
C LEU A 234 5.22 6.39 6.60
N ALA A 235 6.09 5.44 6.32
CA ALA A 235 7.03 4.87 7.30
C ALA A 235 8.48 5.18 6.92
N LEU A 236 9.21 5.83 7.82
CA LEU A 236 10.58 6.31 7.59
C LEU A 236 11.58 5.60 8.51
N ASP A 237 12.53 4.89 7.92
CA ASP A 237 13.50 4.09 8.67
C ASP A 237 14.52 4.94 9.46
N GLY A 238 15.09 4.31 10.49
CA GLY A 238 16.27 4.82 11.19
C GLY A 238 17.58 4.58 10.43
N GLY A 239 18.59 5.43 10.66
CA GLY A 239 19.85 5.33 9.93
C GLY A 239 20.89 6.44 10.12
N GLY A 240 20.76 7.30 11.15
CA GLY A 240 21.71 8.39 11.39
C GLY A 240 21.76 9.41 10.24
N ILE A 241 22.96 9.83 9.81
CA ILE A 241 23.14 10.80 8.73
C ILE A 241 22.60 10.30 7.38
N ARG A 242 22.38 8.98 7.23
CA ARG A 242 21.76 8.39 6.03
C ARG A 242 20.32 8.82 5.82
N GLY A 243 19.67 9.46 6.80
CA GLY A 243 18.40 10.17 6.62
C GLY A 243 18.44 11.24 5.50
N ALA A 244 19.63 11.70 5.10
CA ALA A 244 19.81 12.54 3.91
C ALA A 244 19.29 11.86 2.61
N PHE A 245 19.46 10.54 2.48
CA PHE A 245 18.88 9.77 1.36
C PHE A 245 17.35 9.88 1.37
N THR A 246 16.73 9.58 2.52
CA THR A 246 15.27 9.64 2.69
C THR A 246 14.73 11.05 2.44
N ALA A 247 15.41 12.07 2.95
CA ALA A 247 15.06 13.47 2.72
C ALA A 247 15.15 13.84 1.24
N ALA A 248 16.19 13.37 0.54
CA ALA A 248 16.37 13.60 -0.89
C ALA A 248 15.32 12.90 -1.74
N VAL A 249 14.91 11.67 -1.39
CA VAL A 249 13.79 10.97 -2.06
C VAL A 249 12.52 11.82 -1.99
N LEU A 250 12.17 12.28 -0.79
CA LEU A 250 10.97 13.10 -0.57
C LEU A 250 11.06 14.47 -1.25
N ALA A 251 12.23 15.11 -1.22
CA ALA A 251 12.48 16.40 -1.87
C ALA A 251 12.40 16.31 -3.40
N GLU A 252 12.95 15.26 -3.98
CA GLU A 252 12.86 15.01 -5.42
C GLU A 252 11.40 14.83 -5.84
N TRP A 253 10.57 14.10 -5.09
CA TRP A 253 9.15 13.98 -5.42
C TRP A 253 8.38 15.30 -5.33
N CYS A 254 8.74 16.19 -4.39
CA CYS A 254 8.23 17.57 -4.37
C CYS A 254 8.66 18.32 -5.64
N GLU A 255 9.94 18.25 -5.99
CA GLU A 255 10.52 18.96 -7.13
C GLU A 255 9.94 18.49 -8.47
N MET A 256 9.69 17.19 -8.60
CA MET A 256 8.99 16.59 -9.74
C MET A 256 7.49 16.95 -9.79
N GLY A 257 6.95 17.63 -8.78
CA GLY A 257 5.55 18.02 -8.68
C GLY A 257 4.58 16.84 -8.53
N ILE A 258 5.07 15.64 -8.18
CA ILE A 258 4.19 14.46 -8.15
C ILE A 258 3.31 14.42 -6.90
N CYS A 259 3.62 15.20 -5.86
CA CYS A 259 2.82 15.29 -4.63
C CYS A 259 2.00 16.60 -4.50
N GLY A 260 1.88 17.40 -5.58
CA GLY A 260 1.00 18.58 -5.66
C GLY A 260 1.72 19.91 -5.96
N ASP A 261 0.96 20.88 -6.50
CA ASP A 261 1.49 22.09 -7.15
C ASP A 261 1.81 23.26 -6.19
N ASP A 262 1.14 23.34 -5.03
CA ASP A 262 1.27 24.45 -4.09
C ASP A 262 1.93 23.98 -2.77
N ARG A 263 3.20 24.36 -2.55
CA ARG A 263 3.98 24.18 -1.30
C ARG A 263 4.40 22.75 -0.90
N CYS A 264 4.29 21.77 -1.79
CA CYS A 264 4.57 20.36 -1.48
C CYS A 264 3.74 19.86 -0.27
N ASP A 265 2.44 19.65 -0.50
CA ASP A 265 1.49 19.08 0.47
C ASP A 265 1.71 17.56 0.72
N LEU A 266 2.94 17.05 0.58
CA LEU A 266 3.30 15.62 0.65
C LEU A 266 2.71 14.92 1.86
N VAL A 267 2.81 15.54 3.03
CA VAL A 267 2.35 14.98 4.31
C VAL A 267 0.84 14.77 4.32
N ARG A 268 0.08 15.63 3.63
CA ARG A 268 -1.38 15.57 3.57
C ARG A 268 -1.89 14.42 2.73
N HIS A 269 -1.05 13.68 2.02
CA HIS A 269 -1.44 12.43 1.37
C HIS A 269 -1.47 11.24 2.33
N PHE A 270 -0.96 11.41 3.56
CA PHE A 270 -0.84 10.33 4.55
C PHE A 270 -1.67 10.59 5.80
N ASP A 271 -2.34 9.55 6.26
CA ASP A 271 -3.14 9.56 7.50
C ASP A 271 -2.29 9.50 8.76
N LEU A 272 -1.15 8.83 8.63
CA LEU A 272 -0.23 8.51 9.69
C LEU A 272 1.19 8.54 9.13
N VAL A 273 2.08 9.26 9.81
CA VAL A 273 3.51 9.26 9.50
C VAL A 273 4.24 8.62 10.67
N ALA A 274 5.02 7.60 10.38
CA ALA A 274 5.81 6.87 11.35
C ALA A 274 7.31 7.02 11.04
N GLY A 275 8.13 7.14 12.07
CA GLY A 275 9.55 7.39 11.90
C GLY A 275 10.38 6.93 13.09
N THR A 276 11.46 6.20 12.84
CA THR A 276 12.41 5.77 13.88
C THR A 276 13.73 6.52 13.75
N SER A 277 14.33 6.95 14.86
CA SER A 277 15.64 7.62 14.87
C SER A 277 15.65 8.82 13.91
N THR A 278 16.60 8.86 12.96
CA THR A 278 16.61 9.85 11.87
C THR A 278 15.26 9.94 11.14
N GLY A 279 14.60 8.81 10.85
CA GLY A 279 13.26 8.77 10.28
C GLY A 279 12.21 9.42 11.19
N GLY A 280 12.39 9.36 12.51
CA GLY A 280 11.59 10.07 13.49
C GLY A 280 11.81 11.59 13.45
N ILE A 281 13.07 12.03 13.29
CA ILE A 281 13.44 13.44 13.05
C ILE A 281 12.78 13.95 11.76
N LEU A 282 12.82 13.16 10.69
CA LEU A 282 12.11 13.46 9.44
C LEU A 282 10.59 13.55 9.67
N ALA A 283 9.99 12.53 10.29
CA ALA A 283 8.55 12.46 10.54
C ALA A 283 8.04 13.63 11.39
N ILE A 284 8.75 13.99 12.47
CA ILE A 284 8.44 15.15 13.30
C ILE A 284 8.55 16.44 12.49
N GLY A 285 9.62 16.60 11.70
CA GLY A 285 9.79 17.78 10.84
C GLY A 285 8.66 17.96 9.84
N LEU A 286 8.28 16.87 9.15
CA LEU A 286 7.12 16.81 8.27
C LEU A 286 5.81 17.14 9.00
N GLY A 287 5.62 16.58 10.21
CA GLY A 287 4.48 16.88 11.07
C GLY A 287 4.42 18.35 11.48
N LEU A 288 5.56 19.03 11.65
CA LEU A 288 5.60 20.46 11.93
C LEU A 288 5.44 21.36 10.69
N GLY A 289 5.22 20.76 9.51
CA GLY A 289 5.00 21.48 8.25
C GLY A 289 6.29 21.90 7.54
N LEU A 290 7.45 21.33 7.90
CA LEU A 290 8.68 21.54 7.14
C LEU A 290 8.58 20.84 5.79
N THR A 291 9.06 21.50 4.76
CA THR A 291 9.20 20.89 3.43
C THR A 291 10.32 19.84 3.45
N PRO A 292 10.23 18.78 2.63
CA PRO A 292 11.33 17.83 2.47
C PRO A 292 12.68 18.48 2.10
N LEU A 293 12.66 19.57 1.33
CA LEU A 293 13.86 20.33 0.98
C LEU A 293 14.49 21.03 2.20
N GLU A 294 13.68 21.61 3.10
CA GLU A 294 14.18 22.16 4.36
C GLU A 294 14.82 21.08 5.24
N ILE A 295 14.21 19.89 5.29
CA ILE A 295 14.75 18.74 6.02
C ILE A 295 16.07 18.25 5.39
N LEU A 296 16.16 18.16 4.07
CA LEU A 296 17.42 17.82 3.39
C LEU A 296 18.51 18.86 3.69
N ASN A 297 18.15 20.14 3.68
CA ASN A 297 19.07 21.22 4.02
C ASN A 297 19.50 21.20 5.49
N PHE A 298 18.64 20.73 6.40
CA PHE A 298 19.02 20.47 7.78
C PHE A 298 20.15 19.43 7.85
N TYR A 299 20.05 18.30 7.15
CA TYR A 299 21.13 17.31 7.11
C TYR A 299 22.42 17.89 6.52
N ARG A 300 22.34 18.60 5.39
CA ARG A 300 23.50 19.24 4.74
C ARG A 300 24.23 20.22 5.67
N LYS A 301 23.49 21.06 6.39
CA LYS A 301 24.06 22.15 7.20
C LYS A 301 24.42 21.72 8.62
N LYS A 302 23.57 20.93 9.27
CA LYS A 302 23.71 20.54 10.68
C LYS A 302 24.39 19.18 10.85
N GLY A 303 24.34 18.30 9.85
CA GLY A 303 24.99 16.98 9.88
C GLY A 303 26.48 17.04 10.26
N PRO A 304 27.32 17.87 9.60
CA PRO A 304 28.74 18.02 9.97
C PRO A 304 28.99 18.52 11.41
N ILE A 305 28.02 19.24 11.98
CA ILE A 305 28.08 19.79 13.33
C ILE A 305 27.68 18.73 14.36
N ILE A 306 26.62 17.95 14.07
CA ILE A 306 26.12 16.86 14.91
C ILE A 306 27.09 15.67 14.92
N PHE A 307 27.74 15.39 13.78
CA PHE A 307 28.63 14.26 13.57
C PHE A 307 30.07 14.70 13.25
N PRO A 308 30.79 15.38 14.17
CA PRO A 308 32.14 15.85 13.92
C PRO A 308 33.12 14.68 13.74
N LYS A 309 34.18 14.91 12.95
CA LYS A 309 35.27 13.94 12.77
C LYS A 309 36.04 13.76 14.09
N GLY A 310 36.50 12.54 14.39
CA GLY A 310 37.40 12.26 15.53
C GLY A 310 36.75 11.73 16.82
N GLY A 311 35.44 11.45 16.85
CA GLY A 311 34.74 10.97 18.06
C GLY A 311 35.08 9.55 18.55
N VAL A 312 35.94 8.79 17.85
CA VAL A 312 36.26 7.39 18.18
C VAL A 312 36.95 7.25 19.54
N LEU A 313 37.80 8.22 19.91
CA LEU A 313 38.47 8.22 21.22
C LEU A 313 37.50 8.56 22.36
N ARG A 314 36.48 9.42 22.09
CA ARG A 314 35.39 9.74 23.03
C ARG A 314 34.49 8.52 23.26
N GLN A 315 34.16 7.79 22.19
CA GLN A 315 33.28 6.59 22.21
C GLN A 315 33.77 5.48 23.16
N ALA A 316 35.07 5.46 23.50
CA ALA A 316 35.63 4.50 24.45
C ALA A 316 35.28 4.79 25.93
N PHE A 317 34.92 6.04 26.26
CA PHE A 317 34.68 6.50 27.64
C PHE A 317 33.33 7.19 27.85
N LYS A 318 32.69 7.69 26.78
CA LYS A 318 31.38 8.37 26.75
C LYS A 318 30.67 8.12 25.42
N SER A 319 29.43 8.59 25.27
CA SER A 319 28.76 8.66 23.98
C SER A 319 29.59 9.44 22.95
N ARG A 320 29.64 8.92 21.72
CA ARG A 320 30.48 9.44 20.63
C ARG A 320 30.16 10.90 20.28
N TYR A 321 28.90 11.30 20.38
CA TYR A 321 28.38 12.61 20.00
C TYR A 321 27.66 13.28 21.16
N ASP A 322 27.44 14.59 21.01
CA ASP A 322 26.85 15.42 22.06
C ASP A 322 25.35 15.60 21.85
N SER A 323 24.55 15.17 22.82
CA SER A 323 23.09 15.27 22.74
C SER A 323 22.62 16.73 22.79
N GLU A 324 23.38 17.65 23.41
CA GLU A 324 23.02 19.08 23.44
C GLU A 324 23.17 19.73 22.07
N VAL A 325 24.18 19.34 21.28
CA VAL A 325 24.38 19.82 19.92
C VAL A 325 23.23 19.39 19.01
N LEU A 326 22.78 18.14 19.16
CA LEU A 326 21.61 17.64 18.44
C LEU A 326 20.33 18.36 18.88
N ALA A 327 20.13 18.55 20.19
CA ALA A 327 18.99 19.28 20.74
C ALA A 327 18.90 20.71 20.19
N GLN A 328 20.02 21.44 20.18
CA GLN A 328 20.06 22.80 19.66
C GLN A 328 19.81 22.83 18.14
N ALA A 329 20.39 21.89 17.39
CA ALA A 329 20.15 21.80 15.95
C ALA A 329 18.68 21.53 15.62
N MET A 330 17.99 20.70 16.40
CA MET A 330 16.54 20.46 16.28
C MET A 330 15.74 21.70 16.69
N LEU A 331 16.07 22.34 17.82
CA LEU A 331 15.37 23.52 18.32
C LEU A 331 15.41 24.67 17.31
N ASP A 332 16.55 24.88 16.64
CA ASP A 332 16.72 25.89 15.59
C ASP A 332 15.72 25.73 14.45
N VAL A 333 15.33 24.49 14.12
CA VAL A 333 14.44 24.18 13.00
C VAL A 333 12.99 24.02 13.46
N TYR A 334 12.76 23.21 14.50
CA TYR A 334 11.43 22.90 15.00
C TYR A 334 10.79 24.07 15.72
N LYS A 335 11.57 24.98 16.31
CA LYS A 335 11.10 26.04 17.21
C LYS A 335 10.42 25.49 18.47
N GLU A 336 10.24 26.35 19.47
CA GLU A 336 9.56 25.98 20.71
C GLU A 336 8.08 25.62 20.49
N GLY A 337 7.56 24.77 21.38
CA GLY A 337 6.15 24.37 21.39
C GLY A 337 5.93 22.87 21.52
N LEU A 338 4.70 22.51 21.86
CA LEU A 338 4.29 21.13 22.03
C LEU A 338 4.04 20.45 20.68
N LEU A 339 4.43 19.19 20.57
CA LEU A 339 4.27 18.40 19.36
C LEU A 339 2.78 18.15 19.03
N SER A 340 1.97 17.92 20.07
CA SER A 340 0.52 17.68 20.00
C SER A 340 -0.25 18.84 19.36
N ASP A 341 0.09 20.08 19.73
CA ASP A 341 -0.60 21.28 19.24
C ASP A 341 -0.25 21.60 17.78
N ARG A 342 1.03 21.38 17.44
CA ARG A 342 1.61 21.86 16.19
C ARG A 342 1.57 20.86 15.06
N SER A 343 1.52 19.55 15.35
CA SER A 343 1.60 18.53 14.30
C SER A 343 0.38 18.55 13.36
N VAL A 344 0.64 18.64 12.06
CA VAL A 344 -0.37 18.62 10.99
C VAL A 344 -0.77 17.20 10.56
N CYS A 345 -0.06 16.17 11.05
CA CYS A 345 -0.39 14.76 10.83
C CYS A 345 -0.29 13.95 12.12
N ARG A 346 -0.85 12.73 12.09
CA ARG A 346 -0.67 11.77 13.18
C ARG A 346 0.76 11.22 13.12
N LEU A 347 1.42 11.16 14.27
CA LEU A 347 2.80 10.65 14.37
C LEU A 347 2.87 9.37 15.20
N VAL A 348 3.76 8.46 14.77
CA VAL A 348 4.17 7.24 15.48
C VAL A 348 5.69 7.18 15.47
N ILE A 349 6.30 7.39 16.64
CA ILE A 349 7.76 7.57 16.78
C ILE A 349 8.29 6.53 17.77
N PRO A 350 8.83 5.39 17.31
CA PRO A 350 9.36 4.35 18.20
C PRO A 350 10.54 4.84 19.05
N THR A 351 10.62 4.32 20.27
CA THR A 351 11.71 4.53 21.25
C THR A 351 11.79 3.34 22.21
N VAL A 352 12.75 3.32 23.13
CA VAL A 352 12.85 2.31 24.19
C VAL A 352 12.92 3.01 25.53
N ARG A 353 12.05 2.65 26.49
CA ARG A 353 12.17 3.14 27.87
C ARG A 353 13.35 2.45 28.54
N ALA A 354 14.39 3.23 28.87
CA ALA A 354 15.69 2.73 29.27
C ALA A 354 15.66 1.95 30.58
N GLU A 355 14.89 2.42 31.57
CA GLU A 355 14.86 1.83 32.92
C GLU A 355 14.35 0.39 32.93
N ALA A 356 13.52 0.02 31.96
CA ALA A 356 12.91 -1.31 31.88
C ALA A 356 13.29 -2.08 30.60
N GLY A 357 14.05 -1.48 29.67
CA GLY A 357 14.35 -2.08 28.37
C GLY A 357 13.09 -2.39 27.55
N GLN A 358 12.05 -1.57 27.67
CA GLN A 358 10.74 -1.83 27.08
C GLN A 358 10.55 -1.06 25.78
N ALA A 359 10.11 -1.76 24.74
CA ALA A 359 9.64 -1.13 23.50
C ALA A 359 8.52 -0.14 23.80
N TYR A 360 8.62 1.06 23.22
CA TYR A 360 7.66 2.13 23.45
C TYR A 360 7.48 2.97 22.18
N THR A 361 6.36 3.67 22.09
CA THR A 361 6.04 4.51 20.94
C THR A 361 5.52 5.84 21.42
N ILE A 362 6.17 6.92 20.99
CA ILE A 362 5.68 8.29 21.15
C ILE A 362 4.66 8.53 20.04
N THR A 363 3.45 8.96 20.40
CA THR A 363 2.37 9.22 19.44
C THR A 363 1.80 10.62 19.62
N THR A 364 1.20 11.17 18.56
CA THR A 364 0.26 12.28 18.77
C THR A 364 -0.98 11.81 19.55
N ASN A 365 -1.72 12.74 20.14
CA ASN A 365 -2.93 12.48 20.93
C ASN A 365 -4.17 12.25 20.04
N HIS A 366 -4.06 11.34 19.07
CA HIS A 366 -5.14 11.02 18.15
C HIS A 366 -6.17 10.00 18.68
N HIS A 367 -5.98 9.52 19.92
CA HIS A 367 -6.91 8.68 20.66
C HIS A 367 -6.84 9.02 22.16
N PRO A 368 -7.92 8.88 22.96
CA PRO A 368 -7.89 9.14 24.41
C PRO A 368 -6.78 8.41 25.17
N ASP A 369 -6.53 7.15 24.80
CA ASP A 369 -5.46 6.30 25.37
C ASP A 369 -4.05 6.65 24.86
N ARG A 370 -3.93 7.62 23.95
CA ARG A 370 -2.68 8.14 23.40
C ARG A 370 -2.32 9.53 23.91
N SER A 371 -2.70 9.82 25.16
CA SER A 371 -2.49 11.13 25.78
C SER A 371 -1.18 11.25 26.60
N ASN A 372 -0.42 10.16 26.76
CA ASN A 372 0.81 10.11 27.58
C ASN A 372 1.89 11.11 27.17
N PHE A 373 1.88 11.57 25.91
CA PHE A 373 2.88 12.49 25.34
C PHE A 373 2.29 13.84 24.92
N LYS A 374 1.11 14.19 25.42
CA LYS A 374 0.44 15.46 25.06
C LYS A 374 1.27 16.71 25.38
N ASN A 375 2.15 16.64 26.39
CA ASN A 375 2.99 17.74 26.86
C ASN A 375 4.44 17.65 26.32
N LEU A 376 4.70 16.76 25.36
CA LEU A 376 6.04 16.54 24.84
C LEU A 376 6.40 17.58 23.76
N SER A 377 7.59 18.16 23.83
CA SER A 377 8.12 18.99 22.76
C SER A 377 8.64 18.15 21.57
N ALA A 378 8.70 18.75 20.38
CA ALA A 378 9.27 18.11 19.21
C ALA A 378 10.75 17.70 19.39
N VAL A 379 11.52 18.50 20.13
CA VAL A 379 12.94 18.25 20.41
C VAL A 379 13.09 17.04 21.34
N GLU A 380 12.32 16.96 22.43
CA GLU A 380 12.36 15.80 23.33
C GLU A 380 11.98 14.50 22.61
N ALA A 381 10.95 14.55 21.76
CA ALA A 381 10.55 13.40 20.94
C ALA A 381 11.68 12.96 19.99
N GLY A 382 12.33 13.92 19.31
CA GLY A 382 13.46 13.68 18.41
C GLY A 382 14.67 13.09 19.12
N LEU A 383 15.01 13.58 20.31
CA LEU A 383 16.11 13.05 21.12
C LEU A 383 15.82 11.64 21.63
N ALA A 384 14.61 11.38 22.13
CA ALA A 384 14.22 10.06 22.64
C ALA A 384 14.29 8.96 21.57
N THR A 385 13.90 9.26 20.32
CA THR A 385 13.94 8.28 19.23
C THR A 385 15.32 8.09 18.61
N SER A 386 16.24 9.05 18.75
CA SER A 386 17.56 9.06 18.09
C SER A 386 18.75 8.81 19.02
N ALA A 387 18.50 8.55 20.31
CA ALA A 387 19.51 8.29 21.33
C ALA A 387 20.15 6.90 21.18
N ALA A 388 20.90 6.69 20.09
CA ALA A 388 21.49 5.39 19.75
C ALA A 388 22.57 5.02 20.78
N PRO A 389 22.51 3.82 21.40
CA PRO A 389 23.49 3.39 22.39
C PRO A 389 24.93 3.52 21.86
N THR A 390 25.84 4.03 22.70
CA THR A 390 27.24 4.36 22.37
C THR A 390 27.45 5.57 21.44
N PHE A 391 26.40 6.09 20.80
CA PHE A 391 26.47 7.26 19.92
C PHE A 391 25.99 8.54 20.61
N PHE A 392 24.85 8.49 21.30
CA PHE A 392 24.27 9.62 22.04
C PHE A 392 23.89 9.19 23.46
N ASP A 393 23.86 10.17 24.38
CA ASP A 393 23.32 9.96 25.72
C ASP A 393 21.79 9.75 25.65
N PRO A 394 21.18 9.02 26.60
CA PRO A 394 19.74 8.77 26.60
C PRO A 394 18.93 10.06 26.53
N GLY A 395 17.87 10.07 25.71
CA GLY A 395 16.91 11.16 25.69
C GLY A 395 16.15 11.20 27.02
N MET A 396 15.84 12.41 27.52
CA MET A 396 15.09 12.58 28.76
C MET A 396 13.72 13.16 28.46
N ILE A 397 12.68 12.55 29.01
CA ILE A 397 11.32 13.09 28.99
C ILE A 397 10.86 13.21 30.44
N SER A 398 10.50 14.44 30.83
CA SER A 398 9.95 14.71 32.15
C SER A 398 8.43 14.84 32.06
N ASN A 399 7.72 14.16 32.95
CA ASN A 399 6.30 14.41 33.19
C ASN A 399 6.10 14.91 34.64
N ASP A 400 4.86 15.19 35.02
CA ASP A 400 4.52 15.74 36.33
C ASP A 400 4.92 14.83 37.51
N VAL A 401 5.31 13.58 37.25
CA VAL A 401 5.60 12.55 38.27
C VAL A 401 7.09 12.18 38.31
N ALA A 402 7.73 11.98 37.15
CA ALA A 402 9.11 11.54 37.06
C ALA A 402 9.75 11.89 35.71
N THR A 403 11.08 11.98 35.72
CA THR A 403 11.90 11.96 34.51
C THR A 403 12.23 10.51 34.15
N SER A 404 11.99 10.14 32.89
CA SER A 404 12.37 8.84 32.34
C SER A 404 13.37 8.99 31.20
N HIS A 405 14.23 7.99 31.03
CA HIS A 405 15.27 7.95 30.01
C HIS A 405 14.86 7.06 28.84
N TYR A 406 15.31 7.42 27.65
CA TYR A 406 14.90 6.79 26.40
C TYR A 406 16.10 6.51 25.51
N PHE A 407 16.12 5.32 24.90
CA PHE A 407 17.06 4.94 23.86
C PHE A 407 16.39 4.93 22.49
N ASP A 408 17.22 4.92 21.45
CA ASP A 408 16.80 4.88 20.06
C ASP A 408 15.81 3.75 19.76
N GLY A 409 14.75 4.07 19.01
CA GLY A 409 13.72 3.11 18.60
C GLY A 409 14.26 2.01 17.68
N GLY A 410 15.38 2.24 17.00
CA GLY A 410 16.09 1.31 16.13
C GLY A 410 16.61 0.08 16.86
N VAL A 411 16.60 0.07 18.20
CA VAL A 411 16.86 -1.13 19.00
C VAL A 411 15.79 -2.22 18.77
N TRP A 412 14.54 -1.84 18.48
CA TRP A 412 13.44 -2.81 18.33
C TRP A 412 12.57 -2.62 17.08
N SER A 413 12.55 -1.42 16.50
CA SER A 413 11.80 -1.12 15.27
C SER A 413 12.53 -0.10 14.39
N ASN A 414 13.67 -0.48 13.80
CA ASN A 414 14.38 0.39 12.85
C ASN A 414 13.53 0.75 11.62
N ASN A 415 12.70 -0.19 11.16
CA ASN A 415 11.60 0.06 10.24
C ASN A 415 10.29 0.17 11.06
N PRO A 416 9.62 1.34 11.10
CA PRO A 416 8.48 1.59 11.98
C PRO A 416 7.13 1.10 11.42
N VAL A 417 7.10 0.29 10.36
CA VAL A 417 5.85 -0.17 9.72
C VAL A 417 4.94 -0.95 10.65
N LEU A 418 5.47 -1.85 11.50
CA LEU A 418 4.65 -2.66 12.39
C LEU A 418 4.03 -1.84 13.53
N PRO A 419 4.77 -0.95 14.23
CA PRO A 419 4.17 0.01 15.15
C PRO A 419 3.08 0.86 14.50
N ALA A 420 3.28 1.31 13.26
CA ALA A 420 2.31 2.12 12.54
C ALA A 420 1.02 1.34 12.21
N ILE A 421 1.15 0.09 11.75
CA ILE A 421 0.00 -0.81 11.52
C ILE A 421 -0.74 -1.05 12.84
N ALA A 422 -0.01 -1.36 13.92
CA ALA A 422 -0.60 -1.59 15.23
C ALA A 422 -1.36 -0.36 15.75
N GLU A 423 -0.85 0.84 15.49
CA GLU A 423 -1.52 2.09 15.84
C GLU A 423 -2.82 2.27 15.04
N ALA A 424 -2.74 2.12 13.71
CA ALA A 424 -3.88 2.26 12.81
C ALA A 424 -5.01 1.29 13.15
N VAL A 425 -4.68 0.02 13.38
CA VAL A 425 -5.68 -1.02 13.67
C VAL A 425 -6.28 -0.85 15.07
N ASN A 426 -5.45 -0.69 16.10
CA ASN A 426 -5.94 -0.78 17.48
C ASN A 426 -6.53 0.52 18.01
N TYR A 427 -6.04 1.68 17.57
CA TYR A 427 -6.44 2.98 18.12
C TYR A 427 -7.24 3.82 17.14
N LEU A 428 -7.04 3.64 15.83
CA LEU A 428 -7.81 4.33 14.81
C LEU A 428 -8.94 3.45 14.23
N GLY A 429 -8.99 2.18 14.62
CA GLY A 429 -10.04 1.24 14.21
C GLY A 429 -10.00 0.88 12.72
N GLU A 430 -8.83 1.05 12.09
CA GLU A 430 -8.70 0.87 10.65
C GLU A 430 -8.46 -0.60 10.30
N PRO A 431 -9.31 -1.20 9.43
CA PRO A 431 -9.12 -2.57 9.00
C PRO A 431 -7.82 -2.76 8.20
N LEU A 432 -7.12 -3.88 8.42
CA LEU A 432 -5.86 -4.20 7.74
C LEU A 432 -5.98 -4.14 6.21
N ASP A 433 -7.13 -4.51 5.66
CA ASP A 433 -7.37 -4.52 4.21
C ASP A 433 -7.52 -3.10 3.61
N ARG A 434 -7.72 -2.07 4.43
CA ARG A 434 -7.71 -0.66 4.01
C ARG A 434 -6.35 0.03 4.16
N ILE A 435 -5.36 -0.61 4.77
CA ILE A 435 -4.06 0.01 5.01
C ILE A 435 -3.18 -0.08 3.75
N GLU A 436 -2.65 1.06 3.32
CA GLU A 436 -1.61 1.19 2.30
C GLU A 436 -0.39 1.88 2.90
N ILE A 437 0.81 1.40 2.55
CA ILE A 437 2.05 1.78 3.23
C ILE A 437 3.11 2.14 2.20
N LEU A 438 3.64 3.34 2.29
CA LEU A 438 4.88 3.76 1.66
C LEU A 438 5.99 3.72 2.72
N SER A 439 6.92 2.79 2.59
CA SER A 439 8.07 2.66 3.48
C SER A 439 9.34 3.12 2.77
N ILE A 440 10.10 4.03 3.37
CA ILE A 440 11.33 4.58 2.79
C ILE A 440 12.52 4.23 3.70
N GLY A 441 13.49 3.49 3.14
CA GLY A 441 14.71 3.10 3.82
C GLY A 441 15.76 4.22 3.88
N THR A 442 16.88 3.93 4.56
CA THR A 442 18.05 4.84 4.65
C THR A 442 19.31 4.23 4.03
N LEU A 443 19.15 3.56 2.88
CA LEU A 443 20.18 2.72 2.24
C LEU A 443 20.53 1.46 3.05
N GLY A 444 20.37 0.30 2.42
CA GLY A 444 20.86 -0.96 2.95
C GLY A 444 22.28 -1.24 2.50
N HIS A 445 22.83 -2.37 2.95
CA HIS A 445 24.13 -2.87 2.51
C HIS A 445 24.01 -4.37 2.29
N GLU A 446 24.65 -4.88 1.24
CA GLU A 446 24.74 -6.32 0.99
C GLU A 446 25.67 -6.97 2.02
N ASN A 447 25.14 -7.30 3.20
CA ASN A 447 25.91 -7.97 4.24
C ASN A 447 26.05 -9.47 3.94
N ASP A 448 27.29 -9.93 3.68
CA ASP A 448 27.62 -11.36 3.67
C ASP A 448 28.17 -11.79 5.04
N TYR A 449 27.34 -12.49 5.82
CA TYR A 449 27.71 -13.02 7.13
C TYR A 449 28.38 -14.41 7.07
N LYS A 450 28.61 -15.01 5.88
CA LYS A 450 29.19 -16.36 5.76
C LYS A 450 30.56 -16.48 6.44
N GLY A 451 31.36 -15.42 6.42
CA GLY A 451 32.67 -15.37 7.08
C GLY A 451 32.61 -15.44 8.62
N LEU A 452 31.43 -15.30 9.22
CA LEU A 452 31.20 -15.30 10.66
C LEU A 452 30.63 -16.62 11.20
N PHE A 453 30.23 -17.57 10.34
CA PHE A 453 29.48 -18.78 10.75
C PHE A 453 30.16 -19.63 11.83
N TYR A 454 31.48 -19.68 11.83
CA TYR A 454 32.28 -20.43 12.82
C TYR A 454 33.05 -19.51 13.79
N GLY A 455 32.67 -18.23 13.85
CA GLY A 455 33.30 -17.26 14.74
C GLY A 455 32.78 -17.36 16.18
N GLY A 456 33.69 -17.24 17.16
CA GLY A 456 33.33 -17.03 18.56
C GLY A 456 33.00 -15.56 18.87
N PHE A 457 32.79 -15.27 20.16
CA PHE A 457 32.41 -13.93 20.67
C PHE A 457 33.20 -12.77 20.05
N LEU A 458 34.52 -12.88 19.93
CA LEU A 458 35.37 -11.82 19.39
C LEU A 458 35.10 -11.47 17.92
N LYS A 459 34.73 -12.46 17.08
CA LYS A 459 34.36 -12.22 15.68
C LYS A 459 32.95 -11.61 15.56
N TRP A 460 32.06 -11.94 16.49
CA TRP A 460 30.68 -11.46 16.51
C TRP A 460 30.49 -10.11 17.22
N ALA A 461 31.41 -9.71 18.09
CA ALA A 461 31.27 -8.55 18.98
C ALA A 461 30.94 -7.23 18.25
N ARG A 462 31.38 -7.06 16.99
CA ARG A 462 31.06 -5.87 16.18
C ARG A 462 29.92 -6.08 15.19
N PRO A 463 29.82 -7.20 14.44
CA PRO A 463 28.79 -7.37 13.41
C PRO A 463 27.39 -7.71 13.96
N VAL A 464 27.29 -8.21 15.19
CA VAL A 464 26.01 -8.73 15.73
C VAL A 464 24.91 -7.67 15.82
N SER A 465 25.26 -6.42 16.12
CA SER A 465 24.29 -5.32 16.14
C SER A 465 23.69 -5.06 14.76
N ASN A 466 24.51 -5.10 13.71
CA ASN A 466 24.05 -4.93 12.34
C ASN A 466 23.15 -6.10 11.94
N LEU A 467 23.50 -7.34 12.31
CA LEU A 467 22.65 -8.50 12.06
C LEU A 467 21.26 -8.35 12.70
N PHE A 468 21.19 -7.92 13.97
CA PHE A 468 19.91 -7.69 14.63
C PHE A 468 19.09 -6.58 13.96
N MET A 469 19.74 -5.49 13.52
CA MET A 469 19.09 -4.41 12.78
C MET A 469 18.57 -4.84 11.41
N ASP A 470 19.36 -5.59 10.65
CA ASP A 470 18.98 -6.06 9.31
C ASP A 470 17.87 -7.11 9.41
N ALA A 471 17.96 -8.03 10.38
CA ALA A 471 16.96 -9.05 10.61
C ALA A 471 15.61 -8.45 11.03
N GLN A 472 15.58 -7.47 11.94
CA GLN A 472 14.32 -6.80 12.32
C GLN A 472 13.72 -6.01 11.15
N GLN A 473 14.55 -5.36 10.32
CA GLN A 473 14.09 -4.55 9.19
C GLN A 473 13.49 -5.44 8.11
N SER A 474 14.18 -6.53 7.76
CA SER A 474 13.69 -7.56 6.84
C SER A 474 12.42 -8.24 7.36
N GLY A 475 12.38 -8.59 8.64
CA GLY A 475 11.20 -9.18 9.28
C GLY A 475 9.99 -8.24 9.25
N SER A 476 10.20 -6.95 9.51
CA SER A 476 9.13 -5.94 9.47
C SER A 476 8.57 -5.75 8.06
N ASP A 477 9.44 -5.73 7.05
CA ASP A 477 9.05 -5.66 5.63
C ASP A 477 8.19 -6.86 5.20
N LEU A 478 8.64 -8.07 5.57
CA LEU A 478 7.93 -9.32 5.27
C LEU A 478 6.55 -9.35 5.94
N LEU A 479 6.50 -9.06 7.24
CA LEU A 479 5.26 -9.09 8.02
C LEU A 479 4.27 -8.02 7.53
N ALA A 480 4.73 -6.81 7.21
CA ALA A 480 3.87 -5.77 6.65
C ALA A 480 3.23 -6.22 5.33
N LYS A 481 4.01 -6.81 4.41
CA LYS A 481 3.50 -7.36 3.13
C LYS A 481 2.48 -8.48 3.36
N GLN A 482 2.69 -9.34 4.34
CA GLN A 482 1.76 -10.42 4.69
C GLN A 482 0.47 -9.91 5.32
N LEU A 483 0.54 -8.86 6.15
CA LEU A 483 -0.62 -8.29 6.84
C LEU A 483 -1.52 -7.47 5.90
N THR A 484 -0.95 -6.66 5.01
CA THR A 484 -1.72 -5.73 4.14
C THR A 484 -1.97 -6.28 2.74
N GLY A 485 -1.13 -7.21 2.28
CA GLY A 485 -1.06 -7.73 0.93
C GLY A 485 0.00 -7.02 0.07
N SER A 486 0.66 -7.77 -0.81
CA SER A 486 1.82 -7.30 -1.62
C SER A 486 1.54 -6.05 -2.46
N GLY A 487 0.30 -5.83 -2.90
CA GLY A 487 -0.08 -4.65 -3.68
C GLY A 487 -0.30 -3.37 -2.88
N LYS A 488 -0.24 -3.41 -1.54
CA LYS A 488 -0.51 -2.25 -0.66
C LYS A 488 0.72 -1.76 0.09
N TYR A 489 1.86 -2.38 -0.15
CA TYR A 489 3.10 -2.06 0.53
C TYR A 489 4.19 -1.77 -0.51
N VAL A 490 4.67 -0.53 -0.53
CA VAL A 490 5.74 -0.07 -1.42
C VAL A 490 6.96 0.27 -0.57
N ARG A 491 8.08 -0.37 -0.87
CA ARG A 491 9.37 -0.15 -0.20
C ARG A 491 10.32 0.58 -1.14
N VAL A 492 10.71 1.79 -0.77
CA VAL A 492 11.65 2.63 -1.51
C VAL A 492 12.98 2.63 -0.76
N THR A 493 13.95 1.88 -1.27
CA THR A 493 15.30 1.79 -0.72
C THR A 493 16.27 1.34 -1.82
N GLU A 494 17.56 1.50 -1.58
CA GLU A 494 18.64 0.97 -2.41
C GLU A 494 19.68 0.33 -1.50
N ASP A 495 20.33 -0.75 -1.95
CA ASP A 495 21.48 -1.33 -1.26
C ASP A 495 22.79 -0.81 -1.85
N THR A 496 23.76 -0.49 -1.00
CA THR A 496 25.09 -0.07 -1.43
C THR A 496 26.10 -1.23 -1.36
N PRO A 497 27.07 -1.31 -2.29
CA PRO A 497 28.12 -2.34 -2.24
C PRO A 497 29.07 -2.21 -1.05
N GLU A 498 29.24 -0.99 -0.54
CA GLU A 498 30.10 -0.68 0.60
C GLU A 498 29.26 -0.05 1.72
N PRO A 499 29.54 -0.33 3.00
CA PRO A 499 28.71 0.13 4.10
C PRO A 499 28.96 1.60 4.38
N ILE A 500 27.90 2.41 4.38
CA ILE A 500 27.98 3.82 4.78
C ILE A 500 27.72 3.94 6.29
N GLY A 501 28.67 4.53 7.01
CA GLY A 501 28.56 4.69 8.46
C GLY A 501 27.44 5.65 8.89
N LEU A 502 26.81 5.38 10.04
CA LEU A 502 25.71 6.19 10.60
C LEU A 502 26.05 7.67 10.86
N GLY A 503 27.34 8.02 10.92
CA GLY A 503 27.82 9.40 11.08
C GLY A 503 28.81 9.81 9.98
N ASP A 504 28.82 9.12 8.84
CA ASP A 504 29.72 9.45 7.72
C ASP A 504 29.17 10.60 6.88
N VAL A 505 29.45 11.81 7.35
CA VAL A 505 29.10 13.06 6.65
C VAL A 505 29.82 13.24 5.32
N SER A 506 30.88 12.48 5.01
CA SER A 506 31.56 12.58 3.71
C SER A 506 30.74 11.96 2.58
N ALA A 507 29.84 11.02 2.90
CA ALA A 507 28.93 10.39 1.97
C ALA A 507 27.62 11.16 1.75
N LEU A 508 27.43 12.33 2.36
CA LEU A 508 26.13 13.03 2.40
C LEU A 508 25.59 13.36 1.00
N GLU A 509 26.37 14.06 0.16
CA GLU A 509 25.93 14.39 -1.20
C GLU A 509 25.77 13.14 -2.09
N PRO A 510 26.71 12.16 -2.08
CA PRO A 510 26.48 10.89 -2.78
C PRO A 510 25.18 10.17 -2.37
N MET A 511 24.82 10.20 -1.08
CA MET A 511 23.55 9.64 -0.60
C MET A 511 22.34 10.44 -1.08
N ALA A 512 22.42 11.76 -1.09
CA ALA A 512 21.35 12.62 -1.61
C ALA A 512 21.12 12.37 -3.11
N GLU A 513 22.19 12.32 -3.91
CA GLU A 513 22.11 12.00 -5.35
C GLU A 513 21.50 10.62 -5.63
N ARG A 514 21.84 9.61 -4.80
CA ARG A 514 21.20 8.29 -4.86
C ARG A 514 19.72 8.38 -4.55
N GLY A 515 19.34 9.15 -3.52
CA GLY A 515 17.95 9.39 -3.15
C GLY A 515 17.14 9.97 -4.31
N GLN A 516 17.68 10.97 -5.01
CA GLN A 516 17.05 11.57 -6.19
C GLN A 516 16.82 10.54 -7.31
N LYS A 517 17.85 9.74 -7.64
CA LYS A 517 17.72 8.69 -8.67
C LYS A 517 16.68 7.63 -8.31
N VAL A 518 16.66 7.20 -7.05
CA VAL A 518 15.66 6.24 -6.55
C VAL A 518 14.26 6.85 -6.59
N ALA A 519 14.10 8.12 -6.19
CA ALA A 519 12.82 8.81 -6.29
C ALA A 519 12.28 8.82 -7.72
N GLN A 520 13.13 9.13 -8.72
CA GLN A 520 12.76 9.11 -10.13
C GLN A 520 12.31 7.71 -10.59
N MET A 521 12.99 6.66 -10.15
CA MET A 521 12.64 5.27 -10.48
C MET A 521 11.26 4.87 -9.95
N TYR A 522 10.92 5.29 -8.73
CA TYR A 522 9.64 4.94 -8.08
C TYR A 522 8.52 5.96 -8.34
N ALA A 523 8.80 7.07 -9.03
CA ALA A 523 7.87 8.20 -9.17
C ALA A 523 6.50 7.81 -9.74
N SER A 524 6.46 6.96 -10.78
CA SER A 524 5.17 6.53 -11.38
C SER A 524 4.33 5.72 -10.39
N GLN A 525 4.92 4.71 -9.75
CA GLN A 525 4.22 3.85 -8.80
C GLN A 525 3.73 4.64 -7.59
N VAL A 526 4.60 5.48 -7.01
CA VAL A 526 4.26 6.26 -5.82
C VAL A 526 3.20 7.31 -6.14
N ARG A 527 3.29 7.97 -7.30
CA ARG A 527 2.28 8.93 -7.74
C ARG A 527 0.91 8.29 -7.88
N GLU A 528 0.82 7.14 -8.55
CA GLU A 528 -0.44 6.45 -8.79
C GLU A 528 -1.09 5.94 -7.51
N GLN A 529 -0.29 5.47 -6.55
CA GLN A 529 -0.80 4.82 -5.35
C GLN A 529 -1.02 5.78 -4.17
N PHE A 530 -0.11 6.73 -3.96
CA PHE A 530 -0.11 7.60 -2.77
C PHE A 530 -0.41 9.06 -3.08
N PHE A 531 -0.08 9.56 -4.28
CA PHE A 531 -0.29 10.96 -4.68
C PHE A 531 -1.34 11.11 -5.78
N ASP A 532 -2.48 10.44 -5.60
CA ASP A 532 -3.61 10.41 -6.54
C ASP A 532 -4.49 11.68 -6.54
N GLY A 533 -4.04 12.72 -5.85
CA GLY A 533 -4.76 13.99 -5.68
C GLY A 533 -5.72 14.01 -4.49
N TYR A 534 -5.83 12.92 -3.73
CA TYR A 534 -6.60 12.91 -2.49
C TYR A 534 -5.77 13.44 -1.31
N LEU A 535 -6.28 14.46 -0.63
CA LEU A 535 -5.67 15.03 0.57
C LEU A 535 -6.50 14.70 1.82
N VAL A 536 -5.81 14.27 2.86
CA VAL A 536 -6.36 13.95 4.17
C VAL A 536 -6.78 15.24 4.89
N ASN A 537 -7.92 15.16 5.58
CA ASN A 537 -8.42 16.23 6.44
C ASN A 537 -7.54 16.43 7.68
N ASP A 538 -7.60 17.62 8.27
CA ASP A 538 -6.90 17.91 9.53
C ASP A 538 -7.37 16.94 10.62
N TRP A 539 -6.45 16.10 11.09
CA TRP A 539 -6.73 15.04 12.06
C TRP A 539 -7.19 15.57 13.42
N ARG A 540 -6.91 16.85 13.73
CA ARG A 540 -7.29 17.50 15.00
C ARG A 540 -8.76 17.90 15.05
N LYS A 541 -9.44 17.97 13.91
CA LYS A 541 -10.82 18.51 13.84
C LYS A 541 -11.92 17.50 14.14
N GLY A 542 -11.57 16.25 14.46
CA GLY A 542 -12.53 15.16 14.65
C GLY A 542 -13.19 14.77 13.34
N SER A 543 -13.25 13.46 13.06
CA SER A 543 -13.99 12.90 11.92
C SER A 543 -15.49 12.94 12.14
#